data_AF-A0A9P0K9J3-F1
#
_entry.id   AF-A0A9P0K9J3-F1
#
_cell.length_a   1.000
_cell.length_b   1.000
_cell.length_c   1.000
_cell.angle_alpha   90.00
_cell.angle_beta   90.00
_cell.angle_gamma   90.00
#
_symmetry.space_group_name_H-M   'P 1'
#
loop_
_entity.id
_entity.type
_entity.pdbx_description
1 polymer ?
#
loop_
_entity_poly.entity_id
_entity_poly.type
_entity_poly.pdbx_seq_one_letter_code
_entity_poly.pdbx_strand_id
1 'polypeptide(L)'
;MLDLIPLHGTTKGTDIFGAVNKLVSDYGGFDKCSCIVTDDARAMTGTEIGFAGLLKQNSINCPMICCIVHQESLCGKSLRQINVMKVAVKITNIVRGGNRALTHRKFRDFLAEVDATYGDL
;
A
#
# COMPACT_ATOMS: atom_id res chain seq x y z
N MET A 1 16.11 8.48 -6.55
CA MET A 1 14.90 9.28 -6.25
C MET A 1 15.05 10.59 -6.98
N LEU A 2 14.12 10.94 -7.88
CA LEU A 2 14.26 12.13 -8.75
C LEU A 2 13.92 13.42 -8.00
N ASP A 3 12.76 13.48 -7.32
CA ASP A 3 12.36 14.63 -6.50
C ASP A 3 11.15 14.30 -5.59
N LEU A 4 10.82 15.18 -4.65
CA LEU A 4 9.54 15.25 -3.93
C LEU A 4 8.84 16.57 -4.23
N ILE A 5 7.75 16.50 -4.99
CA ILE A 5 7.02 17.70 -5.40
C ILE A 5 5.75 17.85 -4.54
N PRO A 6 5.69 18.85 -3.64
CA PRO A 6 4.46 19.13 -2.91
C PRO A 6 3.40 19.72 -3.84
N LEU A 7 2.16 19.22 -3.74
CA LEU A 7 0.99 19.80 -4.40
C LEU A 7 0.21 20.63 -3.38
N HIS A 8 0.28 21.96 -3.49
CA HIS A 8 -0.32 22.88 -2.52
C HIS A 8 -1.80 23.19 -2.74
N GLY A 9 -2.36 22.79 -3.88
CA GLY A 9 -3.76 23.01 -4.24
C GLY A 9 -4.58 21.73 -4.13
N THR A 10 -4.92 21.16 -5.28
CA THR A 10 -5.62 19.88 -5.38
C THR A 10 -4.66 18.75 -5.77
N THR A 11 -5.15 17.52 -5.66
CA THR A 11 -4.46 16.28 -6.07
C THR A 11 -5.19 15.60 -7.23
N LYS A 12 -5.74 16.39 -8.16
CA LYS A 12 -6.42 15.85 -9.34
C LYS A 12 -5.38 15.27 -10.31
N GLY A 13 -5.83 14.41 -11.22
CA GLY A 13 -4.96 13.83 -12.24
C GLY A 13 -4.23 14.89 -13.08
N THR A 14 -4.87 16.03 -13.33
CA THR A 14 -4.26 17.19 -14.03
C THR A 14 -3.11 17.82 -13.26
N ASP A 15 -3.24 17.97 -11.94
CA ASP A 15 -2.20 18.57 -11.09
C ASP A 15 -0.99 17.64 -11.03
N ILE A 16 -1.26 16.34 -10.85
CA ILE A 16 -0.25 15.28 -10.81
C ILE A 16 0.45 15.18 -12.17
N PHE A 17 -0.30 15.17 -13.28
CA PHE A 17 0.26 15.15 -14.63
C PHE A 17 1.18 16.35 -14.86
N GLY A 18 0.75 17.55 -14.51
CA GLY A 18 1.57 18.75 -14.67
C GLY A 18 2.89 18.68 -13.90
N ALA A 19 2.83 18.27 -12.63
CA ALA A 19 4.02 18.12 -11.80
C ALA A 19 4.99 17.05 -12.33
N VAL A 20 4.47 15.86 -12.65
CA VAL A 20 5.30 14.75 -13.14
C VAL A 20 5.85 15.03 -14.53
N ASN A 21 5.04 15.57 -15.45
CA ASN A 21 5.47 15.89 -16.81
C ASN A 21 6.59 16.92 -16.81
N LYS A 22 6.49 17.96 -15.96
CA LYS A 22 7.56 18.94 -15.79
C LYS A 22 8.85 18.27 -15.30
N LEU A 23 8.77 17.49 -14.22
CA LEU A 23 9.92 16.81 -13.65
C LEU A 23 10.58 15.86 -14.67
N VAL A 24 9.79 14.96 -15.25
CA VAL A 24 10.31 13.92 -16.16
C VAL A 24 10.91 14.54 -17.43
N SER A 25 10.35 15.65 -17.93
CA SER A 25 10.92 16.38 -19.07
C SER A 25 12.35 16.85 -18.79
N ASP A 26 12.63 17.34 -17.57
CA ASP A 26 13.98 17.76 -17.16
C ASP A 26 14.99 16.59 -17.14
N TYR A 27 14.51 15.34 -17.06
CA TYR A 27 15.32 14.12 -17.07
C TYR A 27 15.30 13.35 -18.40
N GLY A 28 14.82 13.99 -19.47
CA GLY A 28 14.82 13.43 -20.83
C GLY A 28 13.56 12.68 -21.23
N GLY A 29 12.45 12.93 -20.54
CA GLY A 29 11.11 12.54 -20.97
C GLY A 29 10.69 11.12 -20.58
N PHE A 30 9.43 10.82 -20.86
CA PHE A 30 8.82 9.53 -20.51
C PHE A 30 9.35 8.35 -21.34
N ASP A 31 10.05 8.60 -22.46
CA ASP A 31 10.69 7.54 -23.25
C ASP A 31 11.77 6.77 -22.46
N LYS A 32 12.32 7.40 -21.41
CA LYS A 32 13.26 6.76 -20.47
C LYS A 32 12.56 6.11 -19.28
N CYS A 33 11.24 6.23 -19.18
CA CYS A 33 10.46 5.68 -18.07
C CYS A 33 10.06 4.24 -18.38
N SER A 34 10.62 3.28 -17.63
CA SER A 34 10.30 1.86 -17.82
C SER A 34 8.87 1.52 -17.38
N CYS A 35 8.39 2.12 -16.28
CA CYS A 35 7.02 2.00 -15.80
C CYS A 35 6.69 3.07 -14.76
N ILE A 36 5.41 3.28 -14.54
CA ILE A 36 4.84 4.15 -13.51
C ILE A 36 4.08 3.26 -12.52
N VAL A 37 4.38 3.42 -11.23
CA VAL A 37 3.71 2.70 -10.14
C VAL A 37 2.82 3.67 -9.38
N THR A 38 1.52 3.36 -9.26
CA THR A 38 0.53 4.24 -8.62
C THR A 38 -0.31 3.50 -7.58
N ASP A 39 -0.98 4.22 -6.68
CA ASP A 39 -1.84 3.67 -5.63
C ASP A 39 -3.27 3.37 -6.09
N ASP A 40 -3.49 3.26 -7.41
CA ASP A 40 -4.77 3.04 -8.07
C ASP A 40 -5.89 4.07 -7.80
N ALA A 41 -5.60 5.16 -7.08
CA ALA A 41 -6.57 6.20 -6.79
C ALA A 41 -7.18 6.75 -8.11
N ARG A 42 -8.44 7.21 -8.06
CA ARG A 42 -9.14 7.72 -9.25
C ARG A 42 -8.42 8.88 -9.95
N ALA A 43 -7.68 9.68 -9.19
CA ALA A 43 -6.83 10.73 -9.74
C ALA A 43 -5.66 10.17 -10.57
N MET A 44 -5.16 8.97 -10.25
CA MET A 44 -4.10 8.28 -10.98
C MET A 44 -4.64 7.46 -12.16
N THR A 45 -5.73 6.70 -11.96
CA THR A 45 -6.20 5.69 -12.91
C THR A 45 -7.36 6.13 -13.81
N GLY A 46 -7.92 7.32 -13.59
CA GLY A 46 -9.02 7.84 -14.41
C GLY A 46 -8.66 7.91 -15.91
N THR A 47 -9.58 7.46 -16.76
CA THR A 47 -9.36 7.30 -18.22
C THR A 47 -9.42 8.60 -19.01
N GLU A 48 -10.06 9.64 -18.45
CA GLU A 48 -10.22 10.93 -19.12
C GLU A 48 -9.36 12.01 -18.45
N ILE A 49 -9.60 12.29 -17.16
CA ILE A 49 -8.93 13.36 -16.41
C ILE A 49 -7.98 12.83 -15.33
N GLY A 50 -7.83 11.51 -15.22
CA GLY A 50 -6.82 10.89 -14.36
C GLY A 50 -5.45 10.94 -15.02
N PHE A 51 -4.39 10.78 -14.24
CA PHE A 51 -3.01 10.76 -14.72
C PHE A 51 -2.82 9.78 -15.88
N ALA A 52 -3.38 8.56 -15.78
CA ALA A 52 -3.42 7.54 -16.84
C ALA A 52 -4.01 8.08 -18.16
N GLY A 53 -5.21 8.66 -18.07
CA GLY A 53 -5.94 9.20 -19.20
C GLY A 53 -5.17 10.33 -19.88
N LEU A 54 -4.58 11.21 -19.08
CA LEU A 54 -3.78 12.34 -19.56
C LEU A 54 -2.50 11.88 -20.25
N LEU A 55 -1.80 10.86 -19.74
CA LEU A 55 -0.65 10.26 -20.44
C LEU A 55 -1.06 9.76 -21.83
N LYS A 56 -2.18 9.02 -21.90
CA LYS A 56 -2.70 8.47 -23.16
C LYS A 56 -3.11 9.56 -24.15
N GLN A 57 -3.78 10.62 -23.70
CA GLN A 57 -4.17 11.76 -24.54
C GLN A 57 -2.95 12.50 -25.11
N ASN A 58 -1.84 12.53 -24.37
CA ASN A 58 -0.58 13.11 -24.80
C ASN A 58 0.33 12.11 -25.54
N SER A 59 -0.20 10.95 -25.96
CA SER A 59 0.54 9.90 -26.66
C SER A 59 1.78 9.36 -25.91
N ILE A 60 1.79 9.48 -24.58
CA ILE A 60 2.86 8.96 -23.74
C ILE A 60 2.57 7.48 -23.46
N ASN A 61 3.39 6.61 -24.04
CA ASN A 61 3.27 5.17 -23.87
C ASN A 61 4.23 4.65 -22.79
N CYS A 62 3.82 4.75 -21.53
CA CYS A 62 4.54 4.19 -20.40
C CYS A 62 3.65 3.18 -19.66
N PRO A 63 4.12 1.93 -19.41
CA PRO A 63 3.37 0.95 -18.64
C PRO A 63 3.02 1.48 -17.26
N MET A 64 1.75 1.37 -16.87
CA MET A 64 1.31 1.71 -15.52
C MET A 64 0.90 0.45 -14.76
N ILE A 65 1.40 0.33 -13.54
CA ILE A 65 1.10 -0.77 -12.64
C ILE A 65 0.64 -0.25 -11.27
N CYS A 66 -0.17 -1.05 -10.59
CA CYS A 66 -0.55 -0.78 -9.22
C CYS A 66 0.64 -1.03 -8.27
N CYS A 67 0.72 -0.25 -7.21
CA CYS A 67 1.67 -0.48 -6.13
C CYS A 67 1.37 -1.82 -5.44
N ILE A 68 2.36 -2.72 -5.43
CA ILE A 68 2.22 -4.05 -4.81
C ILE A 68 1.79 -3.97 -3.34
N VAL A 69 2.28 -2.98 -2.60
CA VAL A 69 1.90 -2.77 -1.19
C VAL A 69 0.42 -2.40 -1.04
N HIS A 70 -0.10 -1.59 -1.97
CA HIS A 70 -1.53 -1.26 -1.99
C HIS A 70 -2.35 -2.51 -2.36
N GLN A 71 -1.90 -3.25 -3.37
CA GLN A 71 -2.56 -4.45 -3.85
C GLN A 71 -2.59 -5.55 -2.78
N GLU A 72 -1.50 -5.76 -2.05
CA GLU A 72 -1.42 -6.69 -0.91
C GLU A 72 -2.39 -6.28 0.21
N SER A 73 -2.44 -5.00 0.57
CA SER A 73 -3.39 -4.47 1.56
C SER A 73 -4.84 -4.69 1.13
N LEU A 74 -5.14 -4.50 -0.16
CA LEU A 74 -6.47 -4.71 -0.72
C LEU A 74 -6.84 -6.20 -0.83
N CYS A 75 -5.88 -7.03 -1.25
CA CYS A 75 -6.00 -8.48 -1.26
C CYS A 75 -6.24 -9.02 0.15
N GLY A 76 -5.51 -8.55 1.16
CA GLY A 76 -5.74 -8.93 2.55
C GLY A 76 -7.15 -8.61 3.06
N LYS A 77 -7.77 -7.52 2.57
CA LYS A 77 -9.17 -7.18 2.86
C LYS A 77 -10.17 -8.05 2.08
N SER A 78 -9.87 -8.34 0.82
CA SER A 78 -10.76 -9.03 -0.11
C SER A 78 -10.75 -10.55 0.06
N LEU A 79 -9.57 -11.12 0.37
CA LEU A 79 -9.43 -12.50 0.78
C LEU A 79 -10.24 -12.65 2.07
N ARG A 80 -11.34 -13.40 2.00
CA ARG A 80 -12.30 -13.64 3.09
C ARG A 80 -11.71 -14.40 4.29
N GLN A 81 -10.40 -14.33 4.49
CA GLN A 81 -9.71 -14.72 5.72
C GLN A 81 -9.96 -13.75 6.88
N ILE A 82 -10.88 -12.78 6.69
CA ILE A 82 -11.45 -11.96 7.77
C ILE A 82 -11.77 -12.81 9.01
N ASN A 83 -12.27 -14.03 8.85
CA ASN A 83 -12.55 -14.90 9.99
C ASN A 83 -11.27 -15.37 10.71
N VAL A 84 -10.25 -15.82 9.97
CA VAL A 84 -8.96 -16.26 10.53
C VAL A 84 -8.26 -15.10 11.22
N MET A 85 -8.19 -13.94 10.57
CA MET A 85 -7.59 -12.73 11.14
C MET A 85 -8.37 -12.22 12.35
N LYS A 86 -9.72 -12.26 12.33
CA LYS A 86 -10.53 -11.93 13.51
C LYS A 86 -10.27 -12.87 14.68
N VAL A 87 -10.14 -14.17 14.42
CA VAL A 87 -9.82 -15.17 15.45
C VAL A 87 -8.41 -14.92 16.00
N ALA A 88 -7.41 -14.72 15.13
CA ALA A 88 -6.04 -14.41 15.54
C ALA A 88 -5.99 -13.15 16.40
N VAL A 89 -6.58 -12.04 15.95
CA VAL A 89 -6.67 -10.78 16.72
C VAL A 89 -7.39 -10.99 18.05
N LYS A 90 -8.48 -11.78 18.08
CA LYS A 90 -9.20 -12.10 19.30
C LYS A 90 -8.32 -12.87 20.29
N ILE A 91 -7.57 -13.87 19.82
CA ILE A 91 -6.63 -14.65 20.65
C ILE A 91 -5.51 -13.75 21.16
N THR A 92 -4.88 -12.96 20.29
CA THR A 92 -3.84 -12.00 20.67
C THR A 92 -4.36 -11.01 21.71
N ASN A 93 -5.58 -10.48 21.56
CA ASN A 93 -6.19 -9.60 22.55
C ASN A 93 -6.52 -10.34 23.86
N ILE A 94 -6.84 -11.64 23.81
CA ILE A 94 -7.05 -12.44 25.01
C ILE A 94 -5.75 -12.61 25.80
N VAL A 95 -4.62 -12.80 25.10
CA VAL A 95 -3.31 -13.04 25.72
C VAL A 95 -2.62 -11.73 26.13
N ARG A 96 -2.57 -10.73 25.24
CA ARG A 96 -1.76 -9.50 25.38
C ARG A 96 -2.58 -8.22 25.57
N GLY A 97 -3.90 -8.24 25.39
CA GLY A 97 -4.70 -7.02 25.39
C GLY A 97 -4.90 -6.40 26.78
N GLY A 98 -4.69 -5.08 26.92
CA GLY A 98 -4.99 -4.34 28.15
C GLY A 98 -4.24 -4.86 29.40
N ASN A 99 -4.94 -4.96 30.52
CA ASN A 99 -4.37 -5.39 31.82
C ASN A 99 -4.31 -6.93 31.96
N ARG A 100 -3.67 -7.62 31.01
CA ARG A 100 -3.60 -9.10 30.96
C ARG A 100 -2.20 -9.69 31.14
N ALA A 101 -1.30 -8.95 31.80
CA ALA A 101 0.08 -9.38 32.05
C ALA A 101 0.19 -10.77 32.71
N LEU A 102 -0.74 -11.13 33.60
CA LEU A 102 -0.77 -12.46 34.20
C LEU A 102 -1.12 -13.55 33.17
N THR A 103 -2.11 -13.31 32.31
CA THR A 103 -2.50 -14.24 31.24
C THR A 103 -1.36 -14.43 30.24
N HIS A 104 -0.67 -13.36 29.89
CA HIS A 104 0.50 -13.41 29.02
C HIS A 104 1.62 -14.28 29.61
N ARG A 105 1.96 -14.10 30.89
CA ARG A 105 2.96 -14.95 31.57
C ARG A 105 2.54 -16.43 31.56
N LYS A 106 1.30 -16.73 31.97
CA LYS A 106 0.78 -18.11 31.97
C LYS A 106 0.81 -18.75 30.58
N PHE A 107 0.52 -17.97 29.55
CA PHE A 107 0.59 -18.45 28.17
C PHE A 107 2.02 -18.77 27.74
N ARG A 108 3.00 -17.93 28.12
CA ARG A 108 4.43 -18.21 27.89
C ARG A 108 4.92 -19.47 28.62
N ASP A 109 4.49 -19.64 29.87
CA ASP A 109 4.83 -20.83 30.66
C ASP A 109 4.25 -22.10 29.99
N PHE A 110 2.98 -22.05 29.57
CA PHE A 110 2.35 -23.13 28.81
C PHE A 110 3.09 -23.45 27.50
N LEU A 111 3.52 -22.44 26.74
CA LEU A 111 4.28 -22.65 25.50
C LEU A 111 5.62 -23.35 25.76
N ALA A 112 6.29 -23.04 26.88
CA ALA A 112 7.52 -23.72 27.29
C ALA A 112 7.25 -25.17 27.71
N GLU A 113 6.14 -25.43 28.42
CA GLU A 113 5.75 -26.79 28.84
C GLU A 113 5.48 -27.74 27.66
N VAL A 114 4.90 -27.22 26.57
CA VAL A 114 4.59 -28.01 25.37
C VAL A 114 5.72 -28.03 24.35
N ASP A 115 6.90 -27.49 24.69
CA ASP A 115 8.05 -27.33 23.80
C ASP A 115 7.66 -26.69 22.45
N ALA A 116 6.85 -25.63 22.51
CA ALA A 116 6.38 -24.95 21.32
C ALA A 116 7.55 -24.30 20.57
N THR A 117 7.49 -24.36 19.24
CA THR A 117 8.48 -23.73 18.35
C THR A 117 8.64 -22.22 18.59
N TYR A 118 7.58 -21.56 19.04
CA TYR A 118 7.57 -20.12 19.35
C TYR A 118 7.18 -19.92 20.82
N GLY A 119 7.99 -19.16 21.57
CA GLY A 119 7.83 -18.97 23.02
C GLY A 119 6.98 -17.76 23.45
N ASP A 120 6.45 -16.99 22.49
CA ASP A 120 5.53 -15.89 22.74
C ASP A 120 4.72 -15.54 21.47
N LEU A 121 3.65 -14.75 21.64
CA LEU A 121 2.86 -14.10 20.57
C LEU A 121 3.39 -12.71 20.23
#